data_AF-A0A1A2YMJ2-F1
#
_entry.id   AF-A0A1A2YMJ2-F1
#
_cell.length_a   1.000
_cell.length_b   1.000
_cell.length_c   1.000
_cell.angle_alpha   90.00
_cell.angle_beta   90.00
_cell.angle_gamma   90.00
#
_symmetry.space_group_name_H-M   'P 1'
#
loop_
_entity.id
_entity.type
_entity.pdbx_description
1 polymer ?
#
loop_
_entity_poly.entity_id
_entity_poly.type
_entity_poly.pdbx_seq_one_letter_code
_entity_poly.pdbx_strand_id
1 'polypeptide(L)'
;MSVTRKLLLALTFVIALIAPAALPGAFATANADPIGWPPDWPFYEMQTEQTMCNAMAQGWSRAQIVGAMQQANNQAVTGLNPDQAARRANMWVDLGRIKYCPGAVAS
;
A
#
# COMPACT_ATOMS: atom_id res chain seq x y z
N MET A 1 27.49 49.16 50.90
CA MET A 1 28.32 47.95 51.04
C MET A 1 27.59 46.77 50.39
N SER A 2 28.36 45.78 49.89
CA SER A 2 27.97 44.52 49.22
C SER A 2 27.56 44.64 47.74
N VAL A 3 28.45 44.49 46.76
CA VAL A 3 29.20 43.28 46.27
C VAL A 3 28.34 42.34 45.42
N THR A 4 28.49 42.53 44.11
CA THR A 4 28.65 41.54 43.03
C THR A 4 28.16 40.10 43.27
N ARG A 5 27.22 39.64 42.44
CA ARG A 5 27.19 38.22 42.03
C ARG A 5 26.85 38.10 40.55
N LYS A 6 27.92 37.96 39.75
CA LYS A 6 27.89 37.43 38.39
C LYS A 6 27.26 36.04 38.42
N LEU A 7 26.31 35.76 37.54
CA LEU A 7 26.21 34.44 36.92
C LEU A 7 25.61 34.59 35.52
N LEU A 8 26.50 34.56 34.54
CA LEU A 8 26.20 34.29 33.15
C LEU A 8 25.63 32.87 33.06
N LEU A 9 24.41 32.74 32.57
CA LEU A 9 23.91 31.48 32.03
C LEU A 9 23.83 31.64 30.52
N ALA A 10 24.98 31.44 29.88
CA ALA A 10 25.04 31.08 28.48
C ALA A 10 24.75 29.58 28.38
N LEU A 11 23.63 29.22 27.77
CA LEU A 11 23.38 27.86 27.27
C LEU A 11 22.70 28.00 25.91
N THR A 12 23.57 28.05 24.90
CA THR A 12 23.30 27.73 23.51
C THR A 12 22.71 26.33 23.38
N PHE A 13 21.57 26.18 22.72
CA PHE A 13 21.17 24.91 22.10
C PHE A 13 20.53 25.16 20.73
N VAL A 14 21.37 24.93 19.71
CA VAL A 14 21.14 24.18 18.48
C VAL A 14 19.75 24.25 17.79
N ILE A 15 19.84 24.72 16.55
CA ILE A 15 18.89 24.73 15.44
C ILE A 15 18.12 23.41 15.28
N ALA A 16 16.82 23.50 15.06
CA ALA A 16 16.10 22.58 14.17
C ALA A 16 15.05 23.37 13.37
N LEU A 17 15.43 23.77 12.15
CA LEU A 17 14.52 24.17 11.08
C LEU A 17 13.62 22.97 10.79
N ILE A 18 12.40 22.97 11.32
CA ILE A 18 11.38 22.02 10.90
C ILE A 18 10.81 22.58 9.59
N ALA A 19 11.40 22.17 8.47
CA ALA A 19 10.75 22.29 7.19
C ALA A 19 9.38 21.59 7.30
N PRO A 20 8.26 22.22 6.91
CA PRO A 20 7.09 21.45 6.57
C PRO A 20 7.49 20.63 5.34
N ALA A 21 7.82 19.35 5.57
CA ALA A 21 7.87 18.37 4.51
C ALA A 21 6.53 18.46 3.79
N ALA A 22 6.56 18.96 2.55
CA ALA A 22 5.43 18.89 1.65
C ALA A 22 5.03 17.42 1.57
N LEU A 23 3.96 17.05 2.28
CA LEU A 23 3.32 15.75 2.15
C LEU A 23 2.83 15.67 0.70
N PRO A 24 3.39 14.84 -0.18
CA PRO A 24 2.73 14.52 -1.43
C PRO A 24 1.70 13.46 -1.07
N GLY A 25 0.60 13.92 -0.47
CA GLY A 25 -0.44 13.06 0.08
C GLY A 25 -1.84 13.52 -0.26
N ALA A 26 -1.99 14.40 -1.26
CA ALA A 26 -3.25 14.58 -1.95
C ALA A 26 -3.36 13.50 -3.04
N PHE A 27 -3.32 12.23 -2.65
CA PHE A 27 -3.77 11.17 -3.55
C PHE A 27 -5.28 11.31 -3.61
N ALA A 28 -5.77 11.70 -4.77
CA ALA A 28 -7.19 11.77 -5.07
C ALA A 28 -7.83 10.45 -4.62
N THR A 29 -8.71 10.52 -3.62
CA THR A 29 -9.58 9.42 -3.25
C THR A 29 -10.61 9.27 -4.37
N ALA A 30 -10.22 8.65 -5.48
CA ALA A 30 -11.18 8.12 -6.43
C ALA A 30 -12.03 7.14 -5.63
N ASN A 31 -13.30 7.50 -5.39
CA ASN A 31 -14.32 6.65 -4.79
C ASN A 31 -14.62 5.52 -5.77
N ALA A 32 -13.67 4.59 -5.91
CA ALA A 32 -13.89 3.38 -6.66
C ALA A 32 -14.61 2.40 -5.73
N ASP A 33 -15.73 1.84 -6.20
CA ASP A 33 -16.44 0.80 -5.48
C ASP A 33 -15.46 -0.29 -4.99
N PRO A 34 -15.63 -0.82 -3.77
CA PRO A 34 -14.71 -1.82 -3.25
C PRO A 34 -14.68 -3.04 -4.18
N ILE A 35 -13.50 -3.33 -4.73
CA ILE A 35 -13.28 -4.50 -5.58
C ILE A 35 -13.26 -5.74 -4.69
N GLY A 36 -14.15 -6.69 -5.00
CA GLY A 36 -14.22 -7.99 -4.34
C GLY A 36 -13.46 -9.06 -5.11
N TRP A 37 -12.77 -9.92 -4.38
CA TRP A 37 -12.11 -11.12 -4.93
C TRP A 37 -12.91 -12.38 -4.56
N PRO A 38 -13.14 -13.32 -5.50
CA PRO A 38 -13.80 -14.58 -5.21
C PRO A 38 -12.98 -15.45 -4.25
N PRO A 39 -13.56 -16.14 -3.25
CA PRO A 39 -12.79 -16.84 -2.21
C PRO A 39 -11.92 -18.01 -2.71
N ASP A 40 -12.17 -18.45 -3.93
CA ASP A 40 -11.52 -19.51 -4.68
C ASP A 40 -10.57 -19.00 -5.77
N TRP A 41 -10.30 -17.69 -5.81
CA TRP A 41 -9.14 -17.18 -6.55
C TRP A 41 -7.90 -17.98 -6.08
N PRO A 42 -7.01 -18.45 -6.97
CA PRO A 42 -6.86 -18.08 -8.39
C PRO A 42 -7.41 -19.12 -9.39
N PHE A 43 -8.30 -20.05 -8.99
CA PHE A 43 -8.70 -21.16 -9.87
C PHE A 43 -9.43 -20.72 -11.15
N TYR A 44 -10.06 -19.55 -11.11
CA TYR A 44 -10.67 -18.90 -12.26
C TYR A 44 -9.74 -17.80 -12.79
N GLU A 45 -8.79 -18.20 -13.64
CA GLU A 45 -7.71 -17.34 -14.14
C GLU A 45 -8.25 -16.05 -14.78
N MET A 46 -9.20 -16.17 -15.71
CA MET A 46 -9.77 -15.04 -16.44
C MET A 46 -10.52 -14.05 -15.54
N GLN A 47 -11.27 -14.55 -14.54
CA GLN A 47 -11.96 -13.68 -13.59
C GLN A 47 -10.96 -12.97 -12.67
N THR A 48 -9.94 -13.69 -12.24
CA THR A 48 -8.86 -13.14 -11.41
C THR A 48 -8.13 -12.04 -12.16
N GLU A 49 -7.82 -12.29 -13.44
CA GLU A 49 -7.21 -11.32 -14.34
C GLU A 49 -8.04 -10.05 -14.49
N GLN A 50 -9.32 -10.19 -14.85
CA GLN A 50 -10.19 -9.05 -15.13
C GLN A 50 -10.40 -8.18 -13.88
N THR A 51 -10.59 -8.81 -12.73
CA THR A 51 -10.69 -8.13 -11.43
C THR A 51 -9.39 -7.39 -11.10
N MET A 52 -8.23 -7.98 -11.40
CA MET A 52 -6.93 -7.37 -11.20
C MET A 52 -6.73 -6.13 -12.06
N CYS A 53 -7.04 -6.24 -13.35
CA CYS A 53 -6.90 -5.13 -14.29
C CYS A 53 -7.82 -3.97 -13.89
N ASN A 54 -9.04 -4.26 -13.44
CA ASN A 54 -9.95 -3.25 -12.90
C ASN A 54 -9.36 -2.56 -11.67
N ALA A 55 -8.75 -3.32 -10.74
CA ALA A 55 -8.11 -2.74 -9.55
C ALA A 55 -6.95 -1.81 -9.90
N MET A 56 -6.07 -2.25 -10.81
CA MET A 56 -4.97 -1.43 -11.28
C MET A 56 -5.48 -0.17 -12.02
N ALA A 57 -6.52 -0.29 -12.86
CA ALA A 57 -7.09 0.84 -13.57
C ALA A 57 -7.79 1.85 -12.62
N GLN A 58 -8.33 1.37 -11.50
CA GLN A 58 -8.90 2.20 -10.44
C GLN A 58 -7.83 2.81 -9.50
N GLY A 59 -6.53 2.56 -9.78
CA GLY A 59 -5.43 3.12 -9.01
C GLY A 59 -5.18 2.44 -7.68
N TRP A 60 -5.66 1.21 -7.49
CA TRP A 60 -5.33 0.44 -6.29
C TRP A 60 -3.84 0.16 -6.24
N SER A 61 -3.23 0.39 -5.09
CA SER A 61 -1.83 0.06 -4.85
C SER A 61 -1.62 -1.45 -4.81
N ARG A 62 -0.38 -1.88 -5.07
CA ARG A 62 0.00 -3.30 -4.95
C ARG A 62 -0.38 -3.89 -3.59
N ALA A 63 -0.14 -3.16 -2.51
CA ALA A 63 -0.42 -3.62 -1.16
C ALA A 63 -1.93 -3.81 -0.93
N GLN A 64 -2.77 -2.92 -1.47
CA GLN A 64 -4.23 -3.04 -1.38
C GLN A 64 -4.72 -4.26 -2.15
N ILE A 65 -4.23 -4.48 -3.37
CA ILE A 65 -4.61 -5.64 -4.19
C ILE A 65 -4.21 -6.95 -3.50
N VAL A 66 -2.93 -7.07 -3.10
CA VAL A 66 -2.42 -8.27 -2.44
C VAL A 66 -3.15 -8.54 -1.13
N GLY A 67 -3.38 -7.50 -0.32
CA GLY A 67 -4.11 -7.62 0.93
C GLY A 67 -5.55 -8.07 0.74
N ALA A 68 -6.26 -7.50 -0.25
CA ALA A 68 -7.64 -7.88 -0.56
C ALA A 68 -7.74 -9.33 -1.07
N MET A 69 -6.82 -9.74 -1.94
CA MET A 69 -6.73 -11.13 -2.38
C MET A 69 -6.47 -12.04 -1.18
N GLN A 70 -5.42 -11.77 -0.39
CA GLN A 70 -5.08 -12.57 0.80
C GLN A 70 -6.26 -12.73 1.77
N GLN A 71 -7.02 -11.65 2.01
CA GLN A 71 -8.20 -11.66 2.88
C GLN A 71 -9.36 -12.48 2.29
N ALA A 72 -9.55 -12.43 0.97
CA ALA A 72 -10.60 -13.21 0.32
C ALA A 72 -10.30 -14.71 0.27
N ASN A 73 -9.02 -15.12 0.27
CA ASN A 73 -8.61 -16.52 0.13
C ASN A 73 -9.26 -17.42 1.19
N ASN A 74 -10.02 -18.41 0.71
CA ASN A 74 -10.53 -19.48 1.54
C ASN A 74 -9.58 -20.69 1.48
N GLN A 75 -8.76 -20.86 2.52
CA GLN A 75 -7.79 -21.95 2.61
C GLN A 75 -8.42 -23.36 2.50
N ALA A 76 -9.66 -23.55 2.95
CA ALA A 76 -10.34 -24.84 2.83
C ALA A 76 -10.68 -25.19 1.37
N VAL A 77 -10.78 -24.18 0.49
CA VAL A 77 -11.03 -24.35 -0.94
C VAL A 77 -9.73 -24.38 -1.72
N THR A 78 -8.84 -23.42 -1.47
CA THR A 78 -7.63 -23.20 -2.28
C THR A 78 -6.44 -24.03 -1.83
N GLY A 79 -6.43 -24.50 -0.58
CA GLY A 79 -5.26 -25.11 0.07
C GLY A 79 -4.12 -24.12 0.36
N LEU A 80 -4.27 -22.84 0.02
CA LEU A 80 -3.27 -21.81 0.25
C LEU A 80 -3.42 -21.23 1.65
N ASN A 81 -2.37 -21.34 2.47
CA ASN A 81 -2.30 -20.58 3.71
C ASN A 81 -2.14 -19.07 3.42
N PRO A 82 -2.36 -18.19 4.40
CA PRO A 82 -2.33 -16.73 4.16
C PRO A 82 -1.03 -16.22 3.52
N ASP A 83 0.13 -16.76 3.91
CA ASP A 83 1.41 -16.36 3.34
C ASP A 83 1.59 -16.84 1.90
N GLN A 84 1.13 -18.06 1.59
CA GLN A 84 1.12 -18.61 0.24
C GLN A 84 0.17 -17.81 -0.66
N ALA A 85 -1.01 -17.45 -0.15
CA ALA A 85 -1.96 -16.59 -0.83
C ALA A 85 -1.33 -15.23 -1.14
N ALA A 86 -0.72 -14.56 -0.16
CA ALA A 86 -0.06 -13.28 -0.37
C ALA A 86 1.08 -13.35 -1.41
N ARG A 87 1.89 -14.42 -1.39
CA ARG A 87 2.94 -14.64 -2.41
C ARG A 87 2.34 -14.87 -3.80
N ARG A 88 1.27 -15.67 -3.90
CA ARG A 88 0.57 -15.94 -5.16
C ARG A 88 -0.09 -14.68 -5.71
N ALA A 89 -0.72 -13.88 -4.86
CA ALA A 89 -1.31 -12.59 -5.21
C ALA A 89 -0.23 -11.63 -5.73
N ASN A 90 0.95 -11.55 -5.09
CA ASN A 90 2.06 -10.75 -5.59
C ASN A 90 2.48 -11.16 -7.01
N MET A 91 2.64 -12.46 -7.26
CA MET A 91 2.96 -12.97 -8.59
C MET A 91 1.88 -12.58 -9.61
N TRP A 92 0.61 -12.63 -9.22
CA TRP A 92 -0.50 -12.17 -10.05
C TRP A 92 -0.38 -10.68 -10.38
N VAL A 93 -0.14 -9.81 -9.39
CA VAL A 93 0.05 -8.36 -9.64
C VAL A 93 1.21 -8.10 -10.61
N ASP A 94 2.32 -8.85 -10.49
CA ASP A 94 3.44 -8.75 -11.44
C ASP A 94 3.05 -9.16 -12.86
N LEU A 95 2.33 -10.27 -13.01
CA LEU A 95 1.81 -10.72 -14.30
C LEU A 95 0.76 -9.76 -14.86
N GLY A 96 -0.05 -9.15 -14.00
CA GLY A 96 -1.04 -8.13 -14.37
C GLY A 96 -0.40 -6.98 -15.11
N ARG A 97 0.66 -6.41 -14.54
CA ARG A 97 1.40 -5.30 -15.15
C ARG A 97 2.05 -5.66 -16.49
N ILE A 98 2.58 -6.88 -16.61
CA ILE A 98 3.43 -7.27 -17.75
C ILE A 98 2.61 -7.86 -18.91
N LYS A 99 1.60 -8.68 -18.59
CA LYS A 99 0.92 -9.56 -19.54
C LYS A 99 -0.54 -9.19 -19.73
N TYR A 100 -1.27 -8.97 -18.63
CA TYR A 100 -2.73 -8.98 -18.67
C TYR A 100 -3.36 -7.59 -18.77
N CYS A 101 -2.75 -6.57 -18.17
CA CYS A 101 -3.32 -5.23 -18.01
C CYS A 101 -2.41 -4.16 -18.64
N PRO A 102 -2.17 -4.17 -19.97
CA PRO A 102 -1.27 -3.21 -20.60
C PRO A 102 -1.75 -1.76 -20.37
N GLY A 103 -0.90 -0.94 -19.75
CA GLY A 103 -1.18 0.46 -19.43
C GLY A 103 -1.86 0.72 -18.08
N ALA A 104 -2.31 -0.32 -17.37
CA ALA A 104 -2.77 -0.20 -15.99
C ALA A 104 -1.61 -0.50 -15.02
N VAL A 105 -1.42 0.34 -14.00
CA VAL A 105 -0.35 0.17 -13.01
C VAL A 105 -0.93 0.10 -11.60
N ALA A 106 -0.56 -0.95 -10.86
CA ALA A 106 -0.72 -0.92 -9.42
C ALA A 106 0.19 0.18 -8.88
N SER A 107 -0.40 1.22 -8.31
CA SER A 107 0.28 2.45 -7.89
C SER A 107 1.17 2.25 -6.65
#